data_AF-A0A7Y4SFR9-F1
#
_entry.id   AF-A0A7Y4SFR9-F1
#
_cell.length_a   1.000
_cell.length_b   1.000
_cell.length_c   1.000
_cell.angle_alpha   90.00
_cell.angle_beta   90.00
_cell.angle_gamma   90.00
#
_symmetry.space_group_name_H-M   'P 1'
#
loop_
_entity.id
_entity.type
_entity.pdbx_description
1 polymer ?
#
loop_
_entity_poly.entity_id
_entity_poly.type
_entity_poly.pdbx_seq_one_letter_code
_entity_poly.pdbx_strand_id
1 'polypeptide(L)'
;MEQRNNKTIICSVFFLDIVEYSKKSVAGQISLKERFNAFLSIAIRDVPVNDRIILDTGDGAAISFLGDIEDALQAALSMRSSLLGEGVRMEPTLLVRMGINLGPVRLVKDINGQPNIVGDGINVAQRVMGFADTGQVLVSRSYYDAVSRLSSEYSGMFHYQGSRTDKHVREHEVYAIGYPGDFTSTQRSVALQEQVEHSTGWRHVLAQSQIVWASSIHQVALWERRGISAFRRITTPQKVAVLSVAAIFAFSMMLGIYKLAHRPAVPAVKKVAVTASDKPTLPMSAPVAASAVVVDAQKAAEIEANKKVQGVKQSSRVRTLAETTGGPAVVGLSIVPWGEVYLDGVLQGVSPPLLELQVVSGQHKLEIRNSNFPVLKQTIKAKPGEKIKIKHSFK
;
A
#
# COMPACT_ATOMS: atom_id res chain seq x y z
N MET A 1 -16.94 12.19 49.08
CA MET A 1 -16.73 11.10 48.09
C MET A 1 -15.88 11.64 46.93
N GLU A 2 -14.59 11.95 47.16
CA GLU A 2 -13.82 12.81 46.24
C GLU A 2 -12.45 12.21 45.86
N GLN A 3 -12.38 10.88 45.69
CA GLN A 3 -11.14 10.17 45.31
C GLN A 3 -11.25 9.36 44.01
N ARG A 4 -12.33 9.49 43.23
CA ARG A 4 -12.48 8.74 41.96
C ARG A 4 -11.80 9.40 40.73
N ASN A 5 -11.32 10.63 40.83
CA ASN A 5 -10.88 11.42 39.67
C ASN A 5 -9.47 11.12 39.15
N ASN A 6 -8.78 10.10 39.67
CA ASN A 6 -7.37 9.85 39.35
C ASN A 6 -7.05 8.36 39.11
N LYS A 7 -8.04 7.58 38.66
CA LYS A 7 -7.91 6.15 38.40
C LYS A 7 -6.97 5.90 37.22
N THR A 8 -5.95 5.08 37.43
CA THR A 8 -5.16 4.50 36.34
C THR A 8 -5.92 3.32 35.77
N ILE A 9 -6.03 3.27 34.44
CA ILE A 9 -6.63 2.19 33.68
C ILE A 9 -5.67 1.77 32.57
N ILE A 10 -5.77 0.52 32.14
CA ILE A 10 -5.14 0.07 30.90
C ILE A 10 -6.20 0.18 29.81
N CYS A 11 -5.88 0.82 28.69
CA CYS A 11 -6.80 0.97 27.58
C CYS A 11 -6.05 0.97 26.24
N SER A 12 -6.78 0.72 25.16
CA SER A 12 -6.24 0.86 23.81
C SER A 12 -6.28 2.31 23.40
N VAL A 13 -5.15 2.86 22.95
CA VAL A 13 -5.06 4.21 22.43
C VAL A 13 -4.73 4.13 20.94
N PHE A 14 -5.66 4.59 20.11
CA PHE A 14 -5.51 4.72 18.68
C PHE A 14 -5.20 6.17 18.32
N PHE A 15 -4.01 6.40 17.77
CA PHE A 15 -3.52 7.72 17.40
C PHE A 15 -3.45 7.83 15.88
N LEU A 16 -3.99 8.90 15.32
CA LEU A 16 -3.97 9.21 13.90
C LEU A 16 -3.50 10.63 13.64
N ASP A 17 -2.79 10.84 12.53
CA ASP A 17 -2.32 12.15 12.11
C ASP A 17 -2.38 12.32 10.59
N ILE A 18 -2.82 13.48 10.12
CA ILE A 18 -2.89 13.85 8.70
C ILE A 18 -1.50 14.29 8.22
N VAL A 19 -0.98 13.56 7.25
CA VAL A 19 0.35 13.80 6.69
C VAL A 19 0.39 15.15 5.96
N GLU A 20 1.40 15.96 6.30
CA GLU A 20 1.64 17.29 5.70
C GLU A 20 0.48 18.29 5.82
N TYR A 21 -0.41 18.12 6.81
CA TYR A 21 -1.55 19.00 7.05
C TYR A 21 -1.18 20.49 7.06
N SER A 22 -0.16 20.86 7.84
CA SER A 22 0.31 22.24 7.99
C SER A 22 0.90 22.87 6.73
N LYS A 23 1.26 22.07 5.72
CA LYS A 23 1.76 22.56 4.43
C LYS A 23 0.63 22.96 3.47
N LYS A 24 -0.62 22.62 3.77
CA LYS A 24 -1.78 22.92 2.91
C LYS A 24 -2.31 24.32 3.17
N SER A 25 -2.98 24.89 2.17
CA SER A 25 -3.74 26.14 2.33
C SER A 25 -4.85 25.96 3.38
N VAL A 26 -5.36 27.07 3.94
CA VAL A 26 -6.45 27.02 4.93
C VAL A 26 -7.67 26.27 4.37
N ALA A 27 -8.04 26.51 3.11
CA ALA A 27 -9.13 25.78 2.45
C ALA A 27 -8.82 24.27 2.33
N GLY A 28 -7.57 23.92 2.00
CA GLY A 28 -7.12 22.52 1.95
C GLY A 28 -7.14 21.85 3.33
N GLN A 29 -6.74 22.56 4.38
CA GLN A 29 -6.79 22.09 5.76
C GLN A 29 -8.23 21.81 6.21
N ILE A 30 -9.16 22.71 5.93
CA ILE A 30 -10.60 22.51 6.20
C ILE A 30 -11.10 21.25 5.49
N SER A 31 -10.85 21.14 4.18
CA SER A 31 -11.28 19.97 3.39
C SER A 31 -10.69 18.65 3.89
N LEU A 32 -9.42 18.63 4.31
CA LEU A 32 -8.80 17.45 4.90
C LEU A 32 -9.44 17.08 6.24
N LYS A 33 -9.65 18.07 7.11
CA LYS A 33 -10.19 17.86 8.45
C LYS A 33 -11.65 17.40 8.41
N GLU A 34 -12.47 17.96 7.52
CA GLU A 34 -13.87 17.52 7.32
C GLU A 34 -13.94 16.04 6.90
N ARG A 35 -13.15 15.65 5.90
CA ARG A 35 -13.10 14.24 5.45
C ARG A 35 -12.52 13.31 6.51
N PHE A 36 -11.44 13.72 7.17
CA PHE A 36 -10.86 12.96 8.28
C PHE A 36 -11.88 12.71 9.39
N ASN A 37 -12.60 13.76 9.81
CA ASN A 37 -13.62 13.65 10.85
C ASN A 37 -14.80 12.77 10.40
N ALA A 38 -15.21 12.84 9.12
CA ALA A 38 -16.26 11.99 8.58
C ALA A 38 -15.86 10.50 8.60
N PHE A 39 -14.64 10.17 8.17
CA PHE A 39 -14.14 8.79 8.20
C PHE A 39 -13.93 8.29 9.61
N LEU A 40 -13.40 9.14 10.50
CA LEU A 40 -13.23 8.79 11.90
C LEU A 40 -14.59 8.53 12.56
N SER A 41 -15.60 9.35 12.29
CA SER A 41 -16.95 9.19 12.82
C SER A 41 -17.58 7.85 12.40
N ILE A 42 -17.37 7.43 11.15
CA ILE A 42 -17.78 6.10 10.66
C ILE A 42 -17.00 5.01 11.40
N ALA A 43 -15.68 5.14 11.49
CA ALA A 43 -14.80 4.13 12.08
C ALA A 43 -15.09 3.82 13.54
N ILE A 44 -15.61 4.79 14.29
CA ILE A 44 -15.94 4.61 15.70
C ILE A 44 -17.45 4.46 15.93
N ARG A 45 -18.32 4.49 14.92
CA ARG A 45 -19.77 4.63 15.10
C ARG A 45 -20.37 3.66 16.11
N ASP A 46 -19.91 2.42 16.10
CA ASP A 46 -20.47 1.33 16.91
C ASP A 46 -19.85 1.24 18.33
N VAL A 47 -18.87 2.09 18.65
CA VAL A 47 -18.29 2.21 20.00
C VAL A 47 -19.12 3.19 20.84
N PRO A 48 -19.62 2.79 22.03
CA PRO A 48 -20.38 3.67 22.91
C PRO A 48 -19.60 4.93 23.32
N VAL A 49 -20.30 6.06 23.44
CA VAL A 49 -19.67 7.35 23.82
C VAL A 49 -18.99 7.28 25.18
N ASN A 50 -19.55 6.53 26.14
CA ASN A 50 -18.97 6.38 27.47
C ASN A 50 -17.75 5.47 27.51
N ASP A 51 -17.54 4.66 26.46
CA ASP A 51 -16.46 3.69 26.37
C ASP A 51 -15.30 4.22 25.51
N ARG A 52 -15.33 5.51 25.17
CA ARG A 52 -14.26 6.18 24.45
C ARG A 52 -14.02 7.60 24.93
N ILE A 53 -12.76 8.03 24.84
CA ILE A 53 -12.37 9.43 25.01
C ILE A 53 -11.64 9.85 23.75
N ILE A 54 -12.12 10.92 23.12
CA ILE A 54 -11.58 11.44 21.86
C ILE A 54 -10.88 12.76 22.16
N LEU A 55 -9.62 12.86 21.77
CA LEU A 55 -8.80 14.06 21.84
C LEU A 55 -8.51 14.52 20.42
N ASP A 56 -8.95 15.73 20.07
CA ASP A 56 -8.57 16.36 18.81
C ASP A 56 -7.16 16.97 18.94
N THR A 57 -6.26 16.65 18.02
CA THR A 57 -4.89 17.20 17.99
C THR A 57 -4.76 18.38 17.02
N GLY A 58 -5.83 18.74 16.32
CA GLY A 58 -5.87 19.72 15.24
C GLY A 58 -5.72 19.06 13.87
N ASP A 59 -4.57 18.45 13.62
CA ASP A 59 -4.22 17.72 12.39
C ASP A 59 -4.53 16.21 12.46
N GLY A 60 -5.15 15.75 13.55
CA GLY A 60 -5.38 14.34 13.78
C GLY A 60 -6.35 14.09 14.92
N ALA A 61 -6.25 12.92 15.53
CA ALA A 61 -7.01 12.55 16.71
C ALA A 61 -6.31 11.43 17.50
N ALA A 62 -6.57 11.39 18.80
CA ALA A 62 -6.30 10.24 19.65
C ALA A 62 -7.60 9.75 20.27
N ILE A 63 -7.90 8.46 20.10
CA ILE A 63 -9.07 7.80 20.71
C ILE A 63 -8.58 6.78 21.72
N SER A 64 -9.04 6.90 22.96
CA SER A 64 -8.83 5.89 23.99
C SER A 64 -10.08 5.06 24.15
N PHE A 65 -10.00 3.77 23.85
CA PHE A 65 -11.08 2.80 24.01
C PHE A 65 -11.00 2.17 25.39
N LEU A 66 -11.98 2.49 26.23
CA LEU A 66 -12.06 2.10 27.64
C LEU A 66 -12.70 0.72 27.84
N GLY A 67 -13.39 0.22 26.82
CA GLY A 67 -14.02 -1.09 26.77
C GLY A 67 -13.13 -2.13 26.10
N ASP A 68 -13.60 -2.66 24.96
CA ASP A 68 -12.98 -3.79 24.30
C ASP A 68 -11.70 -3.40 23.54
N ILE A 69 -10.70 -4.28 23.60
CA ILE A 69 -9.42 -4.06 22.92
C ILE A 69 -9.58 -4.12 21.38
N GLU A 70 -10.57 -4.86 20.91
CA GLU A 70 -10.90 -5.05 19.48
C GLU A 70 -11.42 -3.76 18.83
N ASP A 71 -12.06 -2.87 19.60
CA ASP A 71 -12.61 -1.60 19.08
C ASP A 71 -11.54 -0.76 18.35
N ALA A 72 -10.31 -0.74 18.90
CA ALA A 72 -9.21 -0.03 18.27
C ALA A 72 -8.78 -0.66 16.93
N LEU A 73 -8.78 -1.99 16.84
CA LEU A 73 -8.45 -2.70 15.60
C LEU A 73 -9.53 -2.47 14.56
N GLN A 74 -10.80 -2.61 14.94
CA GLN A 74 -11.94 -2.39 14.06
C GLN A 74 -11.97 -0.95 13.54
N ALA A 75 -11.76 0.05 14.41
CA ALA A 75 -11.67 1.44 14.03
C ALA A 75 -10.52 1.69 13.04
N ALA A 76 -9.33 1.11 13.28
CA ALA A 76 -8.20 1.26 12.38
C ALA A 76 -8.45 0.62 11.00
N LEU A 77 -9.06 -0.56 10.95
CA LEU A 77 -9.42 -1.24 9.70
C LEU A 77 -10.51 -0.47 8.94
N SER A 78 -11.51 0.07 9.64
CA SER A 78 -12.54 0.90 9.03
C SER A 78 -11.97 2.20 8.47
N MET A 79 -11.11 2.88 9.23
CA MET A 79 -10.43 4.10 8.78
C MET A 79 -9.61 3.82 7.52
N ARG A 80 -8.81 2.75 7.53
CA ARG A 80 -8.01 2.33 6.36
C ARG A 80 -8.89 2.02 5.15
N SER A 81 -10.02 1.34 5.34
CA SER A 81 -10.95 1.00 4.26
C SER A 81 -11.57 2.24 3.63
N SER A 82 -11.96 3.24 4.43
CA SER A 82 -12.48 4.52 3.93
C SER A 82 -11.43 5.30 3.12
N LEU A 83 -10.18 5.35 3.62
CA LEU A 83 -9.07 6.01 2.93
C LEU A 83 -8.76 5.35 1.57
N LEU A 84 -8.79 4.01 1.51
CA LEU A 84 -8.62 3.27 0.25
C LEU A 84 -9.78 3.50 -0.73
N GLY A 85 -11.01 3.58 -0.23
CA GLY A 85 -12.21 3.82 -1.03
C GLY A 85 -12.27 5.21 -1.66
N GLU A 86 -11.71 6.22 -0.98
CA GLU A 86 -11.57 7.57 -1.52
C GLU A 86 -10.54 7.62 -2.66
N GLY A 87 -9.35 7.05 -2.45
CA GLY A 87 -8.24 7.08 -3.40
C GLY A 87 -7.70 8.49 -3.67
N VAL A 88 -6.98 8.67 -4.79
CA VAL A 88 -6.40 9.96 -5.24
C VAL A 88 -7.43 10.81 -6.01
N ARG A 89 -8.72 10.67 -5.68
CA ARG A 89 -9.82 11.26 -6.46
C ARG A 89 -10.10 12.72 -6.08
N MET A 90 -9.57 13.17 -4.95
CA MET A 90 -9.84 14.46 -4.35
C MET A 90 -8.52 15.17 -4.04
N GLU A 91 -8.39 16.43 -4.43
CA GLU A 91 -7.25 17.28 -4.09
C GLU A 91 -7.63 18.29 -2.99
N PRO A 92 -6.84 18.41 -1.90
CA PRO A 92 -5.65 17.63 -1.57
C PRO A 92 -5.98 16.18 -1.20
N THR A 93 -5.13 15.21 -1.57
CA THR A 93 -5.34 13.82 -1.14
C THR A 93 -5.27 13.68 0.39
N LEU A 94 -6.21 12.95 1.00
CA LEU A 94 -6.22 12.70 2.45
C LEU A 94 -5.30 11.53 2.79
N LEU A 95 -4.21 11.85 3.48
CA LEU A 95 -3.14 10.92 3.84
C LEU A 95 -3.02 10.85 5.35
N VAL A 96 -3.06 9.66 5.93
CA VAL A 96 -3.10 9.48 7.39
C VAL A 96 -2.09 8.45 7.85
N ARG A 97 -1.38 8.72 8.94
CA ARG A 97 -0.57 7.74 9.68
C ARG A 97 -1.34 7.25 10.90
N MET A 98 -1.20 5.98 11.22
CA MET A 98 -2.00 5.33 12.26
C MET A 98 -1.13 4.49 13.20
N GLY A 99 -1.37 4.61 14.50
CA GLY A 99 -0.67 3.87 15.54
C GLY A 99 -1.59 3.42 16.67
N ILE A 100 -1.47 2.18 17.13
CA ILE A 100 -2.22 1.66 18.29
C ILE A 100 -1.26 1.23 19.39
N ASN A 101 -1.58 1.56 20.63
CA ASN A 101 -0.90 1.04 21.80
C ASN A 101 -1.89 0.59 22.87
N LEU A 102 -1.60 -0.51 23.56
CA LEU A 102 -2.24 -0.89 24.81
C LEU A 102 -1.34 -0.46 25.97
N GLY A 103 -1.84 0.39 26.87
CA GLY A 103 -1.02 0.83 27.98
C GLY A 103 -1.75 1.63 29.05
N PRO A 104 -1.03 1.99 30.15
CA PRO A 104 -1.62 2.72 31.25
C PRO A 104 -1.89 4.18 30.90
N VAL A 105 -3.09 4.63 31.21
CA VAL A 105 -3.51 6.03 31.17
C VAL A 105 -4.23 6.37 32.47
N ARG A 106 -4.25 7.66 32.81
CA ARG A 106 -5.01 8.21 33.93
C ARG A 106 -6.14 9.06 33.37
N LEU A 107 -7.34 8.80 33.83
CA LEU A 107 -8.49 9.63 33.56
C LEU A 107 -8.36 10.93 34.35
N VAL A 108 -8.50 12.05 33.65
CA VAL A 108 -8.51 13.40 34.22
C VAL A 108 -9.65 14.20 33.60
N LYS A 109 -9.88 15.41 34.10
CA LYS A 109 -10.77 16.37 33.45
C LYS A 109 -9.92 17.48 32.82
N ASP A 110 -10.31 17.92 31.63
CA ASP A 110 -9.68 19.08 30.99
C ASP A 110 -10.12 20.41 31.65
N ILE A 111 -9.64 21.53 31.09
CA ILE A 111 -9.99 22.88 31.56
C ILE A 111 -11.49 23.21 31.46
N ASN A 112 -12.23 22.49 30.61
CA ASN A 112 -13.67 22.64 30.39
C ASN A 112 -14.48 21.60 31.19
N GLY A 113 -13.83 20.79 32.02
CA GLY A 113 -14.46 19.74 32.82
C GLY A 113 -14.79 18.45 32.05
N GLN A 114 -14.39 18.34 30.79
CA GLN A 114 -14.64 17.17 29.94
C GLN A 114 -13.66 16.03 30.27
N PRO A 115 -14.07 14.75 30.11
CA PRO A 115 -13.17 13.61 30.28
C PRO A 115 -11.96 13.70 29.35
N ASN A 116 -10.78 13.49 29.90
CA ASN A 116 -9.52 13.51 29.17
C ASN A 116 -8.57 12.44 29.75
N ILE A 117 -7.47 12.16 29.05
CA ILE A 117 -6.47 11.20 29.47
C ILE A 117 -5.06 11.78 29.46
N VAL A 118 -4.25 11.30 30.39
CA VAL A 118 -2.80 11.56 30.43
C VAL A 118 -2.06 10.28 30.81
N GLY A 119 -0.83 10.10 30.33
CA GLY A 119 0.01 8.98 30.76
C GLY A 119 0.90 8.41 29.66
N ASP A 120 1.64 7.36 30.01
CA ASP A 120 2.57 6.70 29.09
C ASP A 120 1.84 6.06 27.90
N GLY A 121 0.64 5.51 28.12
CA GLY A 121 -0.14 4.81 27.09
C GLY A 121 -0.39 5.66 25.84
N ILE A 122 -0.80 6.92 26.01
CA ILE A 122 -1.01 7.85 24.89
C ILE A 122 0.29 8.34 24.27
N ASN A 123 1.33 8.57 25.08
CA ASN A 123 2.63 8.98 24.59
C ASN A 123 3.24 7.91 23.67
N VAL A 124 3.17 6.64 24.09
CA VAL A 124 3.64 5.49 23.30
C VAL A 124 2.82 5.34 22.02
N ALA A 125 1.48 5.47 22.08
CA ALA A 125 0.63 5.43 20.88
C ALA A 125 1.06 6.47 19.83
N GLN A 126 1.33 7.70 20.28
CA GLN A 126 1.85 8.76 19.42
C GLN A 126 3.22 8.40 18.82
N ARG A 127 4.13 7.78 19.58
CA ARG A 127 5.43 7.32 19.05
C ARG A 127 5.26 6.24 18.00
N VAL A 128 4.41 5.24 18.28
CA VAL A 128 4.11 4.13 17.36
C VAL A 128 3.54 4.66 16.06
N MET A 129 2.57 5.59 16.11
CA MET A 129 2.04 6.29 14.93
C MET A 129 3.15 7.05 14.18
N GLY A 130 4.05 7.72 14.91
CA GLY A 130 5.16 8.47 14.31
C GLY A 130 6.16 7.60 13.54
N PHE A 131 6.20 6.28 13.79
CA PHE A 131 7.00 5.34 13.01
C PHE A 131 6.31 4.83 11.75
N ALA A 132 4.99 5.05 11.62
CA ALA A 132 4.21 4.53 10.50
C ALA A 132 4.45 5.33 9.22
N ASP A 133 4.54 4.62 8.10
CA ASP A 133 4.45 5.21 6.77
C ASP A 133 3.00 5.67 6.48
N THR A 134 2.82 6.47 5.43
CA THR A 134 1.49 6.95 5.04
C THR A 134 0.54 5.81 4.71
N GLY A 135 -0.66 5.83 5.29
CA GLY A 135 -1.69 4.80 5.14
C GLY A 135 -1.42 3.52 5.92
N GLN A 136 -0.26 3.42 6.57
CA GLN A 136 0.12 2.26 7.38
C GLN A 136 -0.49 2.36 8.78
N VAL A 137 -0.89 1.21 9.32
CA VAL A 137 -1.25 1.05 10.73
C VAL A 137 -0.15 0.27 11.41
N LEU A 138 0.51 0.87 12.40
CA LEU A 138 1.44 0.18 13.29
C LEU A 138 0.82 -0.04 14.67
N VAL A 139 1.22 -1.10 15.34
CA VAL A 139 0.82 -1.38 16.72
C VAL A 139 2.02 -1.69 17.59
N SER A 140 1.93 -1.37 18.88
CA SER A 140 2.95 -1.76 19.86
C SER A 140 2.91 -3.26 20.15
N ARG A 141 4.02 -3.79 20.67
CA ARG A 141 4.07 -5.17 21.20
C ARG A 141 2.95 -5.45 22.21
N SER A 142 2.69 -4.56 23.16
CA SER A 142 1.66 -4.80 24.20
C SER A 142 0.27 -4.97 23.60
N TYR A 143 -0.06 -4.22 22.56
CA TYR A 143 -1.32 -4.37 21.84
C TYR A 143 -1.36 -5.69 21.06
N TYR A 144 -0.29 -6.00 20.31
CA TYR A 144 -0.16 -7.26 19.57
C TYR A 144 -0.30 -8.49 20.48
N ASP A 145 0.41 -8.54 21.60
CA ASP A 145 0.42 -9.68 22.53
C ASP A 145 -0.97 -9.95 23.13
N ALA A 146 -1.79 -8.91 23.29
CA ALA A 146 -3.15 -9.02 23.81
C ALA A 146 -4.14 -9.44 22.73
N VAL A 147 -4.15 -8.77 21.57
CA VAL A 147 -5.12 -9.03 20.49
C VAL A 147 -4.87 -10.37 19.79
N SER A 148 -3.61 -10.77 19.60
CA SER A 148 -3.26 -12.05 18.97
C SER A 148 -3.76 -13.28 19.73
N ARG A 149 -4.10 -13.12 21.02
CA ARG A 149 -4.65 -14.19 21.86
C ARG A 149 -6.17 -14.32 21.75
N LEU A 150 -6.85 -13.35 21.13
CA LEU A 150 -8.30 -13.37 20.97
C LEU A 150 -8.73 -14.29 19.82
N SER A 151 -7.99 -14.29 18.72
CA SER A 151 -8.25 -15.18 17.58
C SER A 151 -6.98 -15.46 16.77
N SER A 152 -6.92 -16.65 16.18
CA SER A 152 -5.86 -17.02 15.22
C SER A 152 -5.88 -16.14 13.97
N GLU A 153 -7.07 -15.66 13.59
CA GLU A 153 -7.27 -14.77 12.45
C GLU A 153 -6.55 -13.45 12.67
N TYR A 154 -6.72 -12.82 13.84
CA TYR A 154 -6.00 -11.58 14.18
C TYR A 154 -4.50 -11.80 14.25
N SER A 155 -4.04 -12.91 14.84
CA SER A 155 -2.62 -13.22 14.87
C SER A 155 -1.99 -13.25 13.47
N GLY A 156 -2.73 -13.69 12.45
CA GLY A 156 -2.25 -13.74 11.06
C GLY A 156 -2.14 -12.38 10.36
N MET A 157 -2.76 -11.32 10.90
CA MET A 157 -2.79 -9.97 10.30
C MET A 157 -1.59 -9.11 10.68
N PHE A 158 -0.84 -9.49 11.71
CA PHE A 158 0.26 -8.70 12.25
C PHE A 158 1.61 -9.19 11.69
N HIS A 159 2.41 -8.24 11.21
CA HIS A 159 3.75 -8.50 10.69
C HIS A 159 4.78 -7.71 11.50
N TYR A 160 5.74 -8.40 12.10
CA TYR A 160 6.81 -7.75 12.86
C TYR A 160 7.67 -6.85 11.98
N GLN A 161 7.86 -5.60 12.41
CA GLN A 161 8.61 -4.56 11.67
C GLN A 161 9.91 -4.15 12.39
N GLY A 162 10.31 -4.88 13.44
CA GLY A 162 11.49 -4.59 14.23
C GLY A 162 11.27 -3.63 15.38
N SER A 163 12.37 -3.25 16.04
CA SER A 163 12.43 -2.23 17.09
C SER A 163 12.72 -0.86 16.49
N ARG A 164 12.03 0.17 16.98
CA ARG A 164 12.20 1.58 16.63
C ARG A 164 12.51 2.38 17.88
N THR A 165 13.40 3.35 17.76
CA THR A 165 13.77 4.20 18.89
C THR A 165 13.10 5.56 18.78
N ASP A 166 12.48 6.04 19.85
CA ASP A 166 11.89 7.37 19.88
C ASP A 166 12.91 8.47 20.23
N LYS A 167 12.44 9.72 20.28
CA LYS A 167 13.26 10.90 20.63
C LYS A 167 13.86 10.86 22.04
N HIS A 168 13.39 9.97 22.90
CA HIS A 168 13.87 9.76 24.26
C HIS A 168 14.76 8.52 24.37
N VAL A 169 15.18 7.94 23.24
CA VAL A 169 16.04 6.75 23.18
C VAL A 169 15.35 5.49 23.75
N ARG A 170 14.02 5.52 23.87
CA ARG A 170 13.24 4.33 24.25
C ARG A 170 12.99 3.47 23.02
N GLU A 171 13.20 2.17 23.17
CA GLU A 171 12.92 1.18 22.14
C GLU A 171 11.44 0.74 22.17
N HIS A 172 10.86 0.61 20.98
CA HIS A 172 9.48 0.24 20.74
C HIS A 172 9.44 -0.80 19.64
N GLU A 173 8.99 -2.00 19.98
CA GLU A 173 8.74 -3.03 18.98
C GLU A 173 7.38 -2.85 18.37
N VAL A 174 7.37 -2.85 17.03
CA VAL A 174 6.19 -2.51 16.24
C VAL A 174 5.83 -3.61 15.28
N TYR A 175 4.52 -3.75 15.08
CA TYR A 175 3.93 -4.69 14.15
C TYR A 175 3.04 -3.91 13.19
N ALA A 176 3.17 -4.15 11.89
CA ALA A 176 2.24 -3.60 10.91
C ALA A 176 1.00 -4.48 10.81
N ILE A 177 -0.16 -3.85 10.68
CA ILE A 177 -1.39 -4.54 10.27
C ILE A 177 -1.46 -4.48 8.75
N GLY A 178 -1.54 -5.63 8.08
CA GLY A 178 -1.65 -5.73 6.63
C GLY A 178 -2.29 -7.04 6.19
N TYR A 179 -2.84 -7.09 4.98
CA TYR A 179 -3.11 -8.37 4.34
C TYR A 179 -1.85 -8.86 3.62
N PRO A 180 -1.64 -10.18 3.47
CA PRO A 180 -0.57 -10.71 2.62
C PRO A 180 -0.71 -10.14 1.20
N GLY A 181 0.24 -9.30 0.78
CA GLY A 181 0.24 -8.64 -0.53
C GLY A 181 -0.04 -7.13 -0.53
N ASP A 182 -0.35 -6.53 0.62
CA ASP A 182 -0.48 -5.07 0.75
C ASP A 182 0.91 -4.40 0.65
N PHE A 183 1.20 -3.79 -0.49
CA PHE A 183 2.28 -2.80 -0.59
C PHE A 183 1.78 -1.49 0.05
N THR A 184 2.00 -1.32 1.35
CA THR A 184 1.77 -0.04 2.07
C THR A 184 2.75 1.08 1.64
N SER A 185 3.40 0.97 0.46
CA SER A 185 4.46 1.86 0.00
C SER A 185 4.10 2.73 -1.21
N THR A 186 2.88 2.62 -1.76
CA THR A 186 2.57 3.18 -3.09
C THR A 186 2.58 4.72 -3.16
N GLN A 187 2.56 5.43 -2.04
CA GLN A 187 2.60 6.90 -2.05
C GLN A 187 4.01 7.49 -1.94
N ARG A 188 4.97 6.72 -1.40
CA ARG A 188 6.38 7.15 -1.37
C ARG A 188 6.98 7.09 -2.78
N SER A 189 6.56 6.12 -3.59
CA SER A 189 6.97 5.99 -5.00
C SER A 189 6.38 7.08 -5.90
N VAL A 190 5.12 7.45 -5.70
CA VAL A 190 4.47 8.50 -6.53
C VAL A 190 5.06 9.88 -6.24
N ALA A 191 5.24 10.25 -4.97
CA ALA A 191 5.85 11.53 -4.60
C ALA A 191 7.35 11.61 -5.00
N LEU A 192 8.07 10.48 -4.99
CA LEU A 192 9.46 10.42 -5.47
C LEU A 192 9.55 10.44 -7.00
N GLN A 193 8.65 9.78 -7.73
CA GLN A 193 8.65 9.81 -9.20
C GLN A 193 8.33 11.22 -9.74
N GLU A 194 7.41 11.93 -9.12
CA GLU A 194 7.01 13.28 -9.54
C GLU A 194 8.13 14.32 -9.29
N GLN A 195 8.92 14.18 -8.21
CA GLN A 195 10.12 14.99 -7.98
C GLN A 195 11.30 14.63 -8.90
N VAL A 196 11.39 13.38 -9.34
CA VAL A 196 12.47 12.89 -10.22
C VAL A 196 12.21 13.30 -11.67
N GLU A 197 10.96 13.26 -12.15
CA GLU A 197 10.61 13.66 -13.52
C GLU A 197 10.79 15.17 -13.79
N HIS A 198 10.73 16.02 -12.75
CA HIS A 198 10.84 17.48 -12.88
C HIS A 198 12.22 18.08 -12.58
N SER A 199 13.27 17.28 -12.28
CA SER A 199 14.59 17.82 -11.91
C SER A 199 15.70 17.51 -12.92
N THR A 200 16.08 18.49 -13.74
CA THR A 200 17.31 18.41 -14.55
C THR A 200 18.54 18.92 -13.79
N GLY A 201 19.66 18.18 -13.87
CA GLY A 201 20.97 18.58 -13.34
C GLY A 201 21.32 18.04 -11.95
N TRP A 202 22.16 18.75 -11.20
CA TRP A 202 22.79 18.31 -9.93
C TRP A 202 21.79 17.89 -8.83
N ARG A 203 20.53 18.31 -8.94
CA ARG A 203 19.43 17.91 -8.06
C ARG A 203 19.02 16.44 -8.22
N HIS A 204 19.15 15.89 -9.42
CA HIS A 204 18.83 14.48 -9.69
C HIS A 204 19.88 13.54 -9.05
N VAL A 205 21.14 14.00 -8.94
CA VAL A 205 22.23 13.28 -8.26
C VAL A 205 22.06 13.31 -6.73
N LEU A 206 21.55 14.42 -6.17
CA LEU A 206 21.21 14.53 -4.74
C LEU A 206 19.95 13.72 -4.37
N ALA A 207 18.97 13.63 -5.26
CA ALA A 207 17.77 12.80 -5.06
C ALA A 207 18.11 11.30 -5.11
N GLN A 208 18.95 10.87 -6.06
CA GLN A 208 19.46 9.49 -6.08
C GLN A 208 20.39 9.19 -4.89
N SER A 209 21.19 10.15 -4.44
CA SER A 209 22.01 9.95 -3.24
C SER A 209 21.15 9.85 -1.99
N GLN A 210 20.03 10.56 -1.84
CA GLN A 210 19.12 10.36 -0.70
C GLN A 210 18.51 8.95 -0.64
N ILE A 211 18.23 8.32 -1.80
CA ILE A 211 17.73 6.93 -1.87
C ILE A 211 18.82 5.93 -1.46
N VAL A 212 20.06 6.14 -1.91
CA VAL A 212 21.21 5.29 -1.54
C VAL A 212 21.67 5.53 -0.09
N TRP A 213 21.63 6.77 0.40
CA TRP A 213 22.01 7.14 1.76
C TRP A 213 20.96 6.73 2.80
N ALA A 214 19.67 6.67 2.47
CA ALA A 214 18.63 6.15 3.36
C ALA A 214 18.84 4.66 3.71
N SER A 215 19.35 3.87 2.77
CA SER A 215 19.76 2.47 3.03
C SER A 215 21.09 2.36 3.80
N SER A 216 21.96 3.38 3.71
CA SER A 216 23.28 3.39 4.32
C SER A 216 23.30 3.92 5.76
N ILE A 217 22.33 4.75 6.17
CA ILE A 217 22.20 5.26 7.56
C ILE A 217 22.01 4.12 8.57
N HIS A 218 21.39 3.00 8.17
CA HIS A 218 21.25 1.83 9.04
C HIS A 218 22.58 1.10 9.29
N GLN A 219 23.52 1.16 8.35
CA GLN A 219 24.87 0.57 8.50
C GLN A 219 25.82 1.48 9.31
N VAL A 220 25.67 2.82 9.19
CA VAL A 220 26.49 3.79 9.95
C VAL A 220 26.12 3.81 11.44
N ALA A 221 24.82 3.68 11.78
CA ALA A 221 24.37 3.65 13.17
C ALA A 221 24.83 2.39 13.96
N LEU A 222 25.04 1.27 13.26
CA LEU A 222 25.65 0.06 13.84
C LEU A 222 27.18 0.20 14.00
N TRP A 223 27.84 1.00 13.13
CA TRP A 223 29.26 1.32 13.23
C TRP A 223 29.57 2.28 14.40
N GLU A 224 28.67 3.23 14.72
CA GLU A 224 28.83 4.13 15.86
C GLU A 224 28.88 3.40 17.21
N ARG A 225 28.01 2.40 17.42
CA ARG A 225 27.94 1.71 18.73
C ARG A 225 29.15 0.78 19.01
N ARG A 226 29.76 0.20 17.97
CA ARG A 226 31.00 -0.59 18.10
C ARG A 226 32.28 0.27 18.03
N GLY A 227 32.27 1.32 17.21
CA GLY A 227 33.44 2.20 17.00
C GLY A 227 33.72 3.13 18.18
N ILE A 228 32.69 3.76 18.77
CA ILE A 228 32.86 4.76 19.83
C ILE A 228 33.29 4.12 21.15
N SER A 229 32.78 2.92 21.46
CA SER A 229 33.16 2.16 22.65
C SER A 229 34.58 1.60 22.56
N ALA A 230 35.02 1.19 21.36
CA ALA A 230 36.40 0.79 21.09
C ALA A 230 37.37 1.99 21.07
N PHE A 231 36.99 3.13 20.48
CA PHE A 231 37.82 4.35 20.40
C PHE A 231 38.12 4.95 21.78
N ARG A 232 37.20 4.81 22.75
CA ARG A 232 37.41 5.30 24.12
C ARG A 232 38.40 4.45 24.93
N ARG A 233 38.68 3.21 24.51
CA ARG A 233 39.60 2.26 25.16
C ARG A 233 41.02 2.26 24.57
N ILE A 234 41.26 3.03 23.50
CA ILE A 234 42.50 3.03 22.71
C ILE A 234 43.45 4.16 23.16
N THR A 235 44.77 3.90 23.13
CA THR A 235 45.82 4.85 23.53
C THR A 235 45.94 6.04 22.55
N THR A 236 46.42 7.19 23.03
CA THR A 236 46.53 8.45 22.27
C THR A 236 47.21 8.33 20.89
N PRO A 237 48.31 7.57 20.68
CA PRO A 237 48.93 7.45 19.35
C PRO A 237 48.07 6.68 18.34
N GLN A 238 47.29 5.69 18.78
CA GLN A 238 46.42 4.89 17.92
C GLN A 238 45.19 5.69 17.46
N LYS A 239 44.73 6.67 18.26
CA LYS A 239 43.65 7.59 17.85
C LYS A 239 44.04 8.47 16.66
N VAL A 240 45.29 8.95 16.64
CA VAL A 240 45.82 9.79 15.55
C VAL A 240 45.91 8.98 14.24
N ALA A 241 46.31 7.70 14.31
CA ALA A 241 46.37 6.82 13.15
C ALA A 241 44.97 6.55 12.55
N VAL A 242 43.95 6.31 13.37
CA VAL A 242 42.58 6.09 12.89
C VAL A 242 42.00 7.36 12.25
N LEU A 243 42.21 8.52 12.88
CA LEU A 243 41.73 9.80 12.37
C LEU A 243 42.39 10.20 11.04
N SER A 244 43.69 9.90 10.87
CA SER A 244 44.41 10.19 9.64
C SER A 244 43.95 9.30 8.47
N VAL A 245 43.72 8.01 8.70
CA VAL A 245 43.16 7.12 7.66
C VAL A 245 41.74 7.56 7.25
N ALA A 246 40.90 7.93 8.21
CA ALA A 246 39.55 8.44 7.93
C ALA A 246 39.59 9.74 7.11
N ALA A 247 40.51 10.66 7.42
CA ALA A 247 40.69 11.91 6.68
C ALA A 247 41.16 11.66 5.23
N ILE A 248 42.08 10.71 5.02
CA ILE A 248 42.54 10.34 3.66
C ILE A 248 41.38 9.75 2.85
N PHE A 249 40.57 8.89 3.46
CA PHE A 249 39.42 8.29 2.78
C PHE A 249 38.40 9.35 2.36
N ALA A 250 38.05 10.27 3.28
CA ALA A 250 37.16 11.39 3.00
C ALA A 250 37.68 12.30 1.88
N PHE A 251 38.98 12.60 1.90
CA PHE A 251 39.63 13.39 0.85
C PHE A 251 39.57 12.70 -0.52
N SER A 252 39.83 11.38 -0.58
CA SER A 252 39.75 10.61 -1.84
C SER A 252 38.32 10.58 -2.41
N MET A 253 37.33 10.47 -1.54
CA MET A 253 35.92 10.47 -1.91
C MET A 253 35.48 11.83 -2.46
N MET A 254 35.91 12.92 -1.80
CA MET A 254 35.68 14.28 -2.26
C MET A 254 36.30 14.53 -3.64
N LEU A 255 37.51 14.02 -3.89
CA LEU A 255 38.20 14.12 -5.18
C LEU A 255 37.47 13.34 -6.29
N GLY A 256 36.93 12.17 -5.96
CA GLY A 256 36.13 11.36 -6.89
C GLY A 256 34.84 12.05 -7.32
N ILE A 257 34.14 12.66 -6.35
CA ILE A 257 32.93 13.45 -6.61
C ILE A 257 33.25 14.67 -7.48
N TYR A 258 34.35 15.37 -7.19
CA TYR A 258 34.81 16.50 -7.99
C TYR A 258 35.10 16.11 -9.45
N LYS A 259 35.81 15.00 -9.68
CA LYS A 259 36.09 14.50 -11.04
C LYS A 259 34.83 14.05 -11.78
N LEU A 260 33.85 13.48 -11.08
CA LEU A 260 32.59 13.05 -11.69
C LEU A 260 31.71 14.25 -12.08
N ALA A 261 31.73 15.30 -11.26
CA ALA A 261 30.98 16.53 -11.49
C ALA A 261 31.54 17.40 -12.64
N HIS A 262 32.78 17.18 -13.07
CA HIS A 262 33.48 18.00 -14.08
C HIS A 262 33.83 17.22 -15.35
N ARG A 263 33.11 16.13 -15.66
CA ARG A 263 33.21 15.48 -16.97
C ARG A 263 32.58 16.38 -18.05
N PRO A 264 33.27 16.66 -19.17
CA PRO A 264 32.69 17.45 -20.25
C PRO A 264 31.54 16.66 -20.90
N ALA A 265 30.43 17.36 -21.14
CA ALA A 265 29.23 16.79 -21.77
C ALA A 265 29.54 16.34 -23.22
N VAL A 266 29.07 15.16 -23.59
CA VAL A 266 29.08 14.65 -24.96
C VAL A 266 28.24 15.60 -25.83
N PRO A 267 28.71 16.05 -27.01
CA PRO A 267 27.95 16.96 -27.85
C PRO A 267 26.69 16.29 -28.39
N ALA A 268 25.58 17.02 -28.33
CA ALA A 268 24.27 16.59 -28.80
C ALA A 268 24.25 16.36 -30.32
N VAL A 269 23.66 15.24 -30.74
CA VAL A 269 23.39 14.93 -32.15
C VAL A 269 22.42 15.96 -32.73
N LYS A 270 22.80 16.57 -33.86
CA LYS A 270 22.03 17.53 -34.66
C LYS A 270 20.67 16.96 -35.05
N LYS A 271 19.58 17.64 -34.68
CA LYS A 271 18.28 17.48 -35.35
C LYS A 271 18.36 18.18 -36.72
N VAL A 272 18.21 17.41 -37.79
CA VAL A 272 18.06 17.95 -39.15
C VAL A 272 16.64 18.51 -39.29
N ALA A 273 16.54 19.82 -39.43
CA ALA A 273 15.35 20.50 -39.90
C ALA A 273 15.29 20.36 -41.43
N VAL A 274 14.21 19.78 -41.95
CA VAL A 274 13.92 19.79 -43.38
C VAL A 274 13.23 21.11 -43.70
N THR A 275 13.96 21.98 -44.39
CA THR A 275 13.47 23.19 -45.03
C THR A 275 12.55 22.85 -46.19
N ALA A 276 11.46 23.58 -46.29
CA ALA A 276 10.51 23.57 -47.40
C ALA A 276 11.20 23.97 -48.73
N SER A 277 10.91 23.24 -49.81
CA SER A 277 11.01 23.75 -51.18
C SER A 277 9.89 23.17 -52.03
N ASP A 278 9.21 24.08 -52.70
CA ASP A 278 8.52 24.00 -53.98
C ASP A 278 7.41 22.98 -54.26
N LYS A 279 6.23 23.58 -54.47
CA LYS A 279 5.14 23.10 -55.33
C LYS A 279 5.67 22.70 -56.71
N PRO A 280 5.08 21.64 -57.29
CA PRO A 280 4.53 21.80 -58.64
C PRO A 280 3.02 21.49 -58.69
N THR A 281 2.34 22.41 -59.35
CA THR A 281 1.12 22.34 -60.17
C THR A 281 0.48 20.95 -60.41
N LEU A 282 -0.82 20.86 -60.07
CA LEU A 282 -1.76 19.85 -60.59
C LEU A 282 -2.14 20.18 -62.05
N PRO A 283 -2.60 19.18 -62.83
CA PRO A 283 -4.00 19.27 -63.23
C PRO A 283 -4.78 17.94 -63.18
N MET A 284 -6.07 18.10 -62.86
CA MET A 284 -7.25 17.33 -63.29
C MET A 284 -7.12 15.82 -63.59
N SER A 285 -7.85 14.99 -62.83
CA SER A 285 -9.07 14.29 -63.30
C SER A 285 -9.56 13.27 -62.26
N ALA A 286 -10.87 13.22 -62.06
CA ALA A 286 -11.59 12.21 -61.27
C ALA A 286 -12.08 11.07 -62.20
N PRO A 287 -12.90 10.11 -61.74
CA PRO A 287 -12.56 8.96 -60.91
C PRO A 287 -12.95 7.64 -61.62
N VAL A 288 -12.22 6.52 -61.47
CA VAL A 288 -12.74 5.21 -61.90
C VAL A 288 -12.25 4.08 -60.97
N ALA A 289 -13.19 3.17 -60.74
CA ALA A 289 -13.20 2.03 -59.84
C ALA A 289 -12.25 0.88 -60.19
N ALA A 290 -12.10 0.01 -59.18
CA ALA A 290 -12.04 -1.47 -59.25
C ALA A 290 -10.97 -2.14 -60.13
N SER A 291 -10.09 -2.90 -59.46
CA SER A 291 -9.83 -4.34 -59.74
C SER A 291 -8.78 -4.83 -58.75
N ALA A 292 -9.07 -5.82 -57.93
CA ALA A 292 -9.35 -7.23 -58.20
C ALA A 292 -8.08 -8.09 -58.05
N VAL A 293 -8.21 -8.97 -57.07
CA VAL A 293 -7.37 -10.11 -56.72
C VAL A 293 -7.51 -11.20 -57.79
N VAL A 294 -6.42 -11.90 -58.06
CA VAL A 294 -6.34 -13.23 -58.68
C VAL A 294 -5.22 -13.94 -57.90
N VAL A 295 -5.20 -15.21 -57.52
CA VAL A 295 -5.78 -16.52 -57.91
C VAL A 295 -5.67 -17.35 -56.59
N ASP A 296 -6.34 -18.45 -56.27
CA ASP A 296 -7.00 -19.49 -57.04
C ASP A 296 -7.88 -20.34 -56.09
N ALA A 297 -8.86 -21.02 -56.65
CA ALA A 297 -9.89 -21.78 -55.96
C ALA A 297 -9.77 -23.27 -56.29
N GLN A 298 -10.10 -24.14 -55.33
CA GLN A 298 -10.67 -25.49 -55.51
C GLN A 298 -10.87 -26.11 -54.09
N LYS A 299 -11.89 -26.88 -53.74
CA LYS A 299 -13.13 -27.33 -54.40
C LYS A 299 -13.96 -28.13 -53.37
N ALA A 300 -15.22 -27.70 -53.23
CA ALA A 300 -16.45 -28.49 -53.09
C ALA A 300 -16.87 -29.25 -51.81
N ALA A 301 -18.14 -28.95 -51.45
CA ALA A 301 -19.29 -29.84 -51.15
C ALA A 301 -19.19 -30.81 -49.95
N GLU A 302 -20.23 -31.16 -49.20
CA GLU A 302 -21.63 -30.76 -48.94
C GLU A 302 -22.11 -31.80 -47.87
N ILE A 303 -23.34 -31.67 -47.35
CA ILE A 303 -24.15 -32.70 -46.65
C ILE A 303 -24.13 -32.71 -45.10
N GLU A 304 -25.14 -32.02 -44.56
CA GLU A 304 -26.24 -32.51 -43.71
C GLU A 304 -26.09 -33.65 -42.67
N ALA A 305 -26.62 -33.32 -41.48
CA ALA A 305 -27.63 -34.05 -40.69
C ALA A 305 -27.24 -35.21 -39.70
N ASN A 306 -27.61 -34.93 -38.43
CA ASN A 306 -28.44 -35.76 -37.53
C ASN A 306 -27.82 -36.62 -36.39
N LYS A 307 -28.32 -36.33 -35.18
CA LYS A 307 -28.72 -37.20 -34.04
C LYS A 307 -27.72 -38.01 -33.20
N LYS A 308 -27.86 -37.72 -31.88
CA LYS A 308 -28.01 -38.61 -30.70
C LYS A 308 -26.77 -39.16 -29.94
N VAL A 309 -26.64 -38.66 -28.70
CA VAL A 309 -26.73 -39.36 -27.39
C VAL A 309 -25.56 -40.22 -26.86
N GLN A 310 -25.18 -39.89 -25.62
CA GLN A 310 -24.58 -40.67 -24.51
C GLN A 310 -23.07 -41.04 -24.53
N GLY A 311 -22.45 -40.86 -23.35
CA GLY A 311 -21.31 -41.67 -22.92
C GLY A 311 -20.23 -40.93 -22.13
N VAL A 312 -20.29 -41.02 -20.80
CA VAL A 312 -19.22 -40.61 -19.88
C VAL A 312 -18.08 -41.64 -19.89
N LYS A 313 -16.81 -41.22 -20.03
CA LYS A 313 -15.65 -41.59 -19.15
C LYS A 313 -14.30 -41.07 -19.66
N GLN A 314 -13.60 -40.38 -18.75
CA GLN A 314 -12.14 -40.25 -18.53
C GLN A 314 -11.16 -40.53 -19.68
N SER A 315 -10.30 -39.55 -19.99
CA SER A 315 -8.88 -39.61 -19.56
C SER A 315 -8.10 -38.35 -19.93
N SER A 316 -7.25 -37.98 -18.98
CA SER A 316 -6.09 -37.08 -19.05
C SER A 316 -5.45 -36.88 -20.42
N ARG A 317 -5.43 -35.64 -20.90
CA ARG A 317 -4.45 -35.19 -21.89
C ARG A 317 -3.89 -33.83 -21.46
N VAL A 318 -2.64 -33.84 -21.02
CA VAL A 318 -1.79 -32.66 -20.84
C VAL A 318 -1.84 -31.86 -22.14
N ARG A 319 -2.34 -30.62 -22.10
CA ARG A 319 -2.28 -29.70 -23.24
C ARG A 319 -1.12 -28.76 -23.05
N THR A 320 -0.16 -28.89 -23.98
CA THR A 320 1.01 -28.05 -24.20
C THR A 320 0.62 -26.61 -24.60
N LEU A 321 1.55 -25.69 -24.32
CA LEU A 321 1.55 -24.22 -24.46
C LEU A 321 1.20 -23.60 -25.84
N ALA A 322 0.44 -24.28 -26.72
CA ALA A 322 0.24 -23.88 -28.11
C ALA A 322 -1.22 -23.53 -28.50
N GLU A 323 -2.18 -23.53 -27.58
CA GLU A 323 -3.59 -23.10 -27.86
C GLU A 323 -3.95 -21.72 -27.27
N THR A 324 -2.97 -20.90 -26.91
CA THR A 324 -3.18 -19.52 -26.42
C THR A 324 -3.02 -18.49 -27.55
N THR A 325 -4.02 -18.41 -28.44
CA THR A 325 -4.17 -17.27 -29.37
C THR A 325 -5.42 -16.49 -29.00
N GLY A 326 -5.32 -15.76 -27.90
CA GLY A 326 -6.37 -14.86 -27.41
C GLY A 326 -6.03 -14.42 -25.99
N GLY A 327 -5.82 -13.11 -25.79
CA GLY A 327 -5.46 -12.54 -24.49
C GLY A 327 -6.42 -12.94 -23.35
N PRO A 328 -5.99 -12.83 -22.08
CA PRO A 328 -6.75 -13.31 -20.94
C PRO A 328 -8.12 -12.61 -20.85
N ALA A 329 -9.17 -13.38 -20.52
CA ALA A 329 -10.47 -12.85 -20.15
C ALA A 329 -10.43 -12.38 -18.68
N VAL A 330 -11.19 -11.35 -18.33
CA VAL A 330 -11.22 -10.82 -16.97
C VAL A 330 -12.58 -11.07 -16.35
N VAL A 331 -12.61 -11.81 -15.23
CA VAL A 331 -13.83 -12.14 -14.50
C VAL A 331 -13.91 -11.27 -13.25
N GLY A 332 -14.83 -10.31 -13.23
CA GLY A 332 -15.11 -9.48 -12.05
C GLY A 332 -15.97 -10.22 -11.04
N LEU A 333 -15.55 -10.26 -9.77
CA LEU A 333 -16.19 -10.99 -8.68
C LEU A 333 -16.73 -9.99 -7.65
N SER A 334 -18.00 -10.11 -7.29
CA SER A 334 -18.65 -9.33 -6.24
C SER A 334 -19.43 -10.25 -5.33
N ILE A 335 -18.76 -10.75 -4.29
CA ILE A 335 -19.28 -11.80 -3.39
C ILE A 335 -19.47 -11.23 -1.99
N VAL A 336 -20.66 -11.40 -1.40
CA VAL A 336 -21.01 -10.91 -0.04
C VAL A 336 -21.54 -12.07 0.80
N PRO A 337 -21.16 -12.22 2.09
CA PRO A 337 -20.20 -11.40 2.83
C PRO A 337 -18.75 -11.69 2.44
N TRP A 338 -18.46 -12.93 2.02
CA TRP A 338 -17.20 -13.37 1.45
C TRP A 338 -17.34 -14.77 0.81
N GLY A 339 -16.38 -15.22 0.01
CA GLY A 339 -16.33 -16.60 -0.50
C GLY A 339 -14.98 -16.97 -1.12
N GLU A 340 -14.53 -18.19 -0.87
CA GLU A 340 -13.38 -18.81 -1.52
C GLU A 340 -13.72 -19.14 -2.97
N VAL A 341 -12.92 -18.63 -3.91
CA VAL A 341 -13.13 -18.76 -5.35
C VAL A 341 -12.18 -19.82 -5.90
N TYR A 342 -12.75 -20.88 -6.47
CA TYR A 342 -12.03 -21.96 -7.13
C TYR A 342 -12.30 -21.89 -8.63
N LEU A 343 -11.25 -21.94 -9.44
CA LEU A 343 -11.33 -22.04 -10.90
C LEU A 343 -10.78 -23.40 -11.32
N ASP A 344 -11.61 -24.21 -11.98
CA ASP A 344 -11.29 -25.59 -12.40
C ASP A 344 -10.76 -26.48 -11.26
N GLY A 345 -11.20 -26.20 -10.03
CA GLY A 345 -10.78 -26.90 -8.82
C GLY A 345 -9.52 -26.35 -8.14
N VAL A 346 -8.87 -25.32 -8.70
CA VAL A 346 -7.72 -24.64 -8.10
C VAL A 346 -8.18 -23.37 -7.36
N LEU A 347 -7.79 -23.23 -6.09
CA LEU A 347 -8.09 -22.05 -5.28
C LEU A 347 -7.38 -20.81 -5.85
N GLN A 348 -8.15 -19.77 -6.17
CA GLN A 348 -7.65 -18.50 -6.70
C GLN A 348 -7.59 -17.40 -5.64
N GLY A 349 -8.30 -17.57 -4.51
CA GLY A 349 -8.32 -16.61 -3.41
C GLY A 349 -9.73 -16.45 -2.83
N VAL A 350 -9.91 -15.42 -2.00
CA VAL A 350 -11.20 -15.10 -1.36
C VAL A 350 -11.71 -13.77 -1.91
N SER A 351 -12.98 -13.69 -2.31
CA SER A 351 -13.66 -12.42 -2.68
C SER A 351 -14.53 -11.99 -1.49
N PRO A 352 -14.58 -10.70 -1.08
CA PRO A 352 -14.33 -9.50 -1.88
C PRO A 352 -12.88 -9.10 -2.23
N PRO A 353 -11.80 -9.46 -1.48
CA PRO A 353 -10.47 -8.91 -1.81
C PRO A 353 -9.98 -9.32 -3.21
N LEU A 354 -10.42 -10.48 -3.71
CA LEU A 354 -10.35 -10.85 -5.11
C LEU A 354 -11.54 -10.26 -5.89
N LEU A 355 -11.34 -9.08 -6.50
CA LEU A 355 -12.35 -8.38 -7.31
C LEU A 355 -12.31 -8.76 -8.78
N GLU A 356 -11.15 -9.20 -9.28
CA GLU A 356 -10.96 -9.59 -10.68
C GLU A 356 -10.08 -10.84 -10.75
N LEU A 357 -10.45 -11.77 -11.63
CA LEU A 357 -9.73 -13.01 -11.90
C LEU A 357 -9.41 -13.07 -13.40
N GLN A 358 -8.13 -13.22 -13.75
CA GLN A 358 -7.71 -13.44 -15.13
C GLN A 358 -7.86 -14.92 -15.47
N VAL A 359 -8.66 -15.20 -16.49
CA VAL A 359 -9.01 -16.55 -16.91
C VAL A 359 -8.57 -16.73 -18.36
N VAL A 360 -7.99 -17.89 -18.66
CA VAL A 360 -7.61 -18.24 -20.03
C VAL A 360 -8.87 -18.30 -20.90
N SER A 361 -8.74 -18.05 -22.20
CA SER A 361 -9.90 -18.19 -23.10
C SER A 361 -10.30 -19.67 -23.18
N GLY A 362 -11.58 -19.96 -22.89
CA GLY A 362 -12.04 -21.34 -22.72
C GLY A 362 -13.29 -21.49 -21.88
N GLN A 363 -13.72 -22.75 -21.67
CA GLN A 363 -14.76 -23.08 -20.70
C GLN A 363 -14.12 -23.39 -19.36
N HIS A 364 -14.48 -22.63 -18.33
CA HIS A 364 -13.95 -22.81 -16.99
C HIS A 364 -15.09 -23.02 -15.99
N LYS A 365 -14.86 -23.86 -14.99
CA LYS A 365 -15.81 -24.13 -13.91
C LYS A 365 -15.40 -23.31 -12.70
N LEU A 366 -16.25 -22.35 -12.34
CA LEU A 366 -16.10 -21.54 -11.13
C LEU A 366 -16.88 -22.19 -9.98
N GLU A 367 -16.22 -22.46 -8.87
CA GLU A 367 -16.87 -22.84 -7.63
C GLU A 367 -16.61 -21.77 -6.57
N ILE A 368 -17.66 -21.28 -5.91
CA ILE A 368 -17.54 -20.33 -4.81
C ILE A 368 -18.03 -21.01 -3.54
N ARG A 369 -17.17 -21.09 -2.53
CA ARG A 369 -17.44 -21.75 -1.25
C ARG A 369 -17.46 -20.72 -0.12
N ASN A 370 -18.36 -20.91 0.84
CA ASN A 370 -18.36 -20.18 2.10
C ASN A 370 -18.67 -21.18 3.22
N SER A 371 -17.97 -21.11 4.34
CA SER A 371 -18.02 -22.09 5.43
C SER A 371 -19.43 -22.43 5.92
N ASN A 372 -20.39 -21.51 5.77
CA ASN A 372 -21.74 -21.67 6.30
C ASN A 372 -22.84 -21.73 5.22
N PHE A 373 -22.49 -21.72 3.93
CA PHE A 373 -23.48 -21.65 2.84
C PHE A 373 -23.26 -22.70 1.73
N PRO A 374 -24.31 -23.07 0.97
CA PRO A 374 -24.18 -24.01 -0.14
C PRO A 374 -23.19 -23.52 -1.22
N VAL A 375 -22.35 -24.43 -1.71
CA VAL A 375 -21.35 -24.13 -2.75
C VAL A 375 -22.04 -23.72 -4.05
N LEU A 376 -21.73 -22.53 -4.55
CA LEU A 376 -22.16 -22.09 -5.87
C LEU A 376 -21.24 -22.71 -6.93
N LYS A 377 -21.81 -23.38 -7.93
CA LYS A 377 -21.07 -23.91 -9.08
C LYS A 377 -21.61 -23.28 -10.35
N GLN A 378 -20.76 -22.56 -11.08
CA GLN A 378 -21.13 -21.88 -12.32
C GLN A 378 -20.11 -22.18 -13.42
N THR A 379 -20.58 -22.46 -14.64
CA THR A 379 -19.69 -22.62 -15.80
C THR A 379 -19.61 -21.31 -16.56
N ILE A 380 -18.41 -20.79 -16.73
CA ILE A 380 -18.15 -19.55 -17.48
C ILE A 380 -17.52 -19.88 -18.83
N LYS A 381 -18.02 -19.25 -19.89
CA LYS A 381 -17.43 -19.29 -21.23
C LYS A 381 -16.63 -18.01 -21.43
N ALA A 382 -15.32 -18.07 -21.20
CA ALA A 382 -14.42 -16.94 -21.32
C ALA A 382 -13.96 -16.79 -22.77
N LYS A 383 -14.32 -15.68 -23.43
CA LYS A 383 -13.74 -15.30 -24.73
C LYS A 383 -12.57 -14.33 -24.55
N PRO A 384 -11.59 -14.29 -25.48
CA PRO A 384 -10.46 -13.37 -25.38
C PRO A 384 -10.89 -11.91 -25.23
N GLY A 385 -10.38 -11.21 -24.21
CA GLY A 385 -10.68 -9.80 -23.95
C GLY A 385 -12.09 -9.49 -23.41
N GLU A 386 -12.90 -10.51 -23.12
CA GLU A 386 -14.24 -10.33 -22.56
C GLU A 386 -14.19 -10.11 -21.04
N LYS A 387 -15.00 -9.16 -20.55
CA LYS A 387 -15.19 -8.92 -19.11
C LYS A 387 -16.49 -9.55 -18.63
N ILE A 388 -16.40 -10.58 -17.78
CA ILE A 388 -17.56 -11.29 -17.23
C ILE A 388 -17.75 -10.85 -15.79
N LYS A 389 -18.92 -10.31 -15.42
CA LYS A 389 -19.22 -9.92 -14.03
C LYS A 389 -20.06 -10.97 -13.34
N ILE A 390 -19.62 -11.42 -12.17
CA ILE A 390 -20.31 -12.40 -11.33
C ILE A 390 -20.59 -11.75 -9.99
N LYS A 391 -21.88 -11.54 -9.71
CA LYS A 391 -22.38 -11.03 -8.44
C LYS A 391 -23.08 -12.15 -7.70
N HIS A 392 -22.63 -12.45 -6.49
CA HIS A 392 -23.24 -13.46 -5.64
C HIS A 392 -23.39 -12.95 -4.21
N SER A 393 -24.54 -13.19 -3.61
CA SER A 393 -24.79 -12.88 -2.21
C SER A 393 -25.23 -14.17 -1.54
N PHE A 394 -24.44 -14.64 -0.59
CA PHE A 394 -24.87 -15.69 0.32
C PHE A 394 -25.98 -15.12 1.21
N LYS A 395 -27.06 -15.88 1.37
CA LYS A 395 -28.25 -15.52 2.16
C LYS A 395 -28.48 -16.52 3.25
#